data_AF-A0AAU9XLI5-F1
#
_entry.id   AF-A0AAU9XLI5-F1
#
_cell.length_a   1.000
_cell.length_b   1.000
_cell.length_c   1.000
_cell.angle_alpha   90.00
_cell.angle_beta   90.00
_cell.angle_gamma   90.00
#
_symmetry.space_group_name_H-M   'P 1'
#
loop_
_entity.id
_entity.type
_entity.pdbx_description
1 polymer ?
#
loop_
_entity_poly.entity_id
_entity_poly.type
_entity_poly.pdbx_seq_one_letter_code
_entity_poly.pdbx_strand_id
1 'polypeptide(L)'
;MAAKKCLSNARVMCATVATLFTLLSLVHQSFCKSSSKSIIASLDARWGSTPLLLEASEYLAAESNEKFWKFVDSCQDKSFSHDLDEYKHVLKTAGQLLAPIGLNFLQFSLQNYFQEGFFH
;
A
#
# COMPACT_ATOMS: atom_id res chain seq x y z
N MET A 1 36.66 51.36 -9.99
CA MET A 1 36.01 51.17 -8.67
C MET A 1 34.47 51.04 -8.75
N ALA A 2 33.80 51.63 -9.74
CA ALA A 2 32.33 51.63 -9.88
C ALA A 2 31.67 50.26 -10.16
N ALA A 3 32.31 49.40 -10.99
CA ALA A 3 31.73 48.11 -11.38
C ALA A 3 31.53 47.13 -10.20
N LYS A 4 32.43 47.17 -9.20
CA LYS A 4 32.33 46.31 -8.00
C LYS A 4 31.18 46.73 -7.09
N LYS A 5 30.88 48.03 -7.02
CA LYS A 5 29.78 48.60 -6.21
C LYS A 5 28.41 48.28 -6.83
N CYS A 6 28.31 48.33 -8.16
CA CYS A 6 27.10 47.94 -8.89
C CYS A 6 26.79 46.43 -8.73
N LEU A 7 27.81 45.58 -8.86
CA LEU A 7 27.67 44.13 -8.69
C LEU A 7 27.30 43.73 -7.25
N SER A 8 27.84 44.44 -6.24
CA SER A 8 27.48 44.24 -4.83
C SER A 8 26.01 44.59 -4.56
N ASN A 9 25.51 45.70 -5.11
CA ASN A 9 24.13 46.13 -4.89
C ASN A 9 23.11 45.20 -5.56
N ALA A 10 23.43 44.68 -6.75
CA ALA A 10 22.59 43.69 -7.44
C ALA A 10 22.47 42.35 -6.66
N ARG A 11 23.57 41.90 -6.04
CA ARG A 11 23.57 40.69 -5.20
C ARG A 11 22.75 40.87 -3.91
N VAL A 12 22.84 42.04 -3.28
CA VAL A 12 22.05 42.36 -2.08
C VAL A 12 20.55 42.42 -2.42
N MET A 13 20.18 43.07 -3.54
CA MET A 13 18.77 43.11 -3.97
C MET A 13 18.19 41.73 -4.24
N CYS A 14 18.94 40.86 -4.95
CA CYS A 14 18.49 39.50 -5.23
C CYS A 14 18.31 38.68 -3.94
N ALA A 15 19.24 38.81 -2.97
CA ALA A 15 19.12 38.15 -1.68
C ALA A 15 17.89 38.65 -0.89
N THR A 16 17.62 39.96 -0.87
CA THR A 16 16.45 40.51 -0.17
C THR A 16 15.12 40.09 -0.79
N VAL A 17 15.05 40.00 -2.12
CA VAL A 17 13.85 39.53 -2.82
C VAL A 17 13.63 38.05 -2.55
N ALA A 18 14.69 37.23 -2.60
CA ALA A 18 14.62 35.81 -2.26
C ALA A 18 14.12 35.60 -0.83
N THR A 19 14.61 36.38 0.15
CA THR A 19 14.15 36.29 1.54
C THR A 19 12.69 36.73 1.74
N LEU A 20 12.20 37.68 0.94
CA LEU A 20 10.80 38.11 1.02
C LEU A 20 9.87 37.03 0.45
N PHE A 21 10.25 36.40 -0.67
CA PHE A 21 9.49 35.31 -1.26
C PHE A 21 9.43 34.07 -0.35
N THR A 22 10.53 33.73 0.34
CA THR A 22 10.52 32.62 1.30
C THR A 22 9.68 32.91 2.55
N LEU A 23 9.66 34.16 3.01
CA LEU A 23 8.80 34.55 4.12
C LEU A 23 7.32 34.48 3.73
N LEU A 24 6.98 34.94 2.51
CA LEU A 24 5.62 34.93 2.00
C LEU A 24 5.08 33.50 1.80
N SER A 25 5.91 32.59 1.31
CA SER A 25 5.52 31.18 1.13
C SER A 25 5.26 30.47 2.46
N LEU A 26 6.06 30.76 3.50
CA LEU A 26 5.91 30.18 4.83
C LEU A 26 4.60 30.63 5.53
N VAL A 27 4.23 31.91 5.35
CA VAL A 27 2.94 32.44 5.84
C VAL A 27 1.76 31.77 5.13
N HIS A 28 1.86 31.54 3.82
CA HIS A 28 0.83 30.85 3.03
C HIS A 28 0.57 29.41 3.51
N GLN A 29 1.63 28.66 3.83
CA GLN A 29 1.51 27.28 4.31
C GLN A 29 0.81 27.19 5.69
N SER A 30 0.97 28.21 6.52
CA SER A 30 0.37 28.25 7.86
C SER A 30 -1.14 28.52 7.81
N PHE A 31 -1.62 29.28 6.81
CA PHE A 31 -3.04 29.60 6.65
C PHE A 31 -3.85 28.44 6.05
N CYS A 32 -3.22 27.54 5.30
CA CYS A 32 -3.90 26.41 4.63
C CYS A 32 -4.05 25.15 5.50
N LYS A 33 -3.88 25.22 6.83
CA LYS A 33 -4.05 24.05 7.70
C LYS A 33 -5.52 23.90 8.13
N SER A 34 -6.39 23.59 7.17
CA SER A 34 -7.77 23.19 7.43
C SER A 34 -7.83 21.72 7.84
N SER A 35 -8.45 21.39 8.98
CA SER A 35 -8.72 20.00 9.36
C SER A 35 -9.84 19.46 8.48
N SER A 36 -9.50 18.80 7.38
CA SER A 36 -10.47 18.14 6.52
C SER A 36 -11.23 17.06 7.30
N LYS A 37 -12.54 17.25 7.47
CA LYS A 37 -13.43 16.22 8.04
C LYS A 37 -13.54 15.09 7.02
N SER A 38 -13.04 13.91 7.36
CA SER A 38 -13.14 12.72 6.51
C SER A 38 -14.52 12.09 6.65
N ILE A 39 -15.15 11.76 5.53
CA ILE A 39 -16.37 10.93 5.50
C ILE A 39 -15.92 9.51 5.19
N ILE A 40 -16.24 8.57 6.10
CA ILE A 40 -15.93 7.15 5.94
C ILE A 40 -17.21 6.45 5.47
N ALA A 41 -17.12 5.71 4.38
CA ALA A 41 -18.18 4.84 3.88
C ALA A 41 -17.65 3.40 3.85
N SER A 42 -18.43 2.46 4.36
CA SER A 42 -18.09 1.03 4.40
C SER A 42 -19.18 0.24 3.67
N LEU A 43 -18.76 -0.78 2.92
CA LEU A 43 -19.65 -1.69 2.19
C LEU A 43 -19.40 -3.10 2.71
N ASP A 44 -20.47 -3.78 3.11
CA ASP A 44 -20.43 -5.11 3.70
C ASP A 44 -21.26 -6.08 2.84
N ALA A 45 -20.74 -7.29 2.64
CA ALA A 45 -21.41 -8.33 1.86
C ALA A 45 -22.28 -9.21 2.78
N ARG A 46 -23.48 -9.57 2.32
CA ARG A 46 -24.42 -10.38 3.14
C ARG A 46 -24.08 -11.88 3.21
N TRP A 47 -23.05 -12.34 2.51
CA TRP A 47 -22.63 -13.74 2.52
C TRP A 47 -21.36 -13.91 3.35
N GLY A 48 -21.18 -15.09 3.94
CA GLY A 48 -19.97 -15.41 4.70
C GLY A 48 -18.73 -15.36 3.81
N SER A 49 -17.62 -14.91 4.39
CA SER A 49 -16.35 -14.80 3.69
C SER A 49 -15.84 -16.18 3.30
N THR A 50 -15.36 -16.31 2.06
CA THR A 50 -14.73 -17.53 1.59
C THR A 50 -13.50 -17.83 2.44
N PRO A 51 -13.17 -19.10 2.76
CA PRO A 51 -11.92 -19.41 3.45
C PRO A 51 -10.70 -19.03 2.61
N LEU A 52 -9.68 -18.45 3.25
CA LEU A 52 -8.45 -17.97 2.60
C LEU A 52 -7.76 -19.04 1.73
N LEU A 53 -7.63 -20.25 2.26
CA LEU A 53 -7.09 -21.40 1.54
C LEU A 53 -7.86 -21.70 0.24
N LEU A 54 -9.19 -21.58 0.29
CA LEU A 54 -10.05 -21.89 -0.86
C LEU A 54 -9.89 -20.83 -1.95
N GLU A 55 -9.85 -19.55 -1.59
CA GLU A 55 -9.63 -18.46 -2.54
C GLU A 55 -8.25 -18.56 -3.22
N ALA A 56 -7.19 -18.84 -2.46
CA ALA A 56 -5.87 -19.07 -3.02
C ALA A 56 -5.82 -20.30 -3.94
N SER A 57 -6.55 -21.36 -3.59
CA SER A 57 -6.65 -22.56 -4.41
C SER A 57 -7.38 -22.29 -5.74
N GLU A 58 -8.42 -21.47 -5.74
CA GLU A 58 -9.15 -21.07 -6.95
C GLU A 58 -8.24 -20.31 -7.92
N TYR A 59 -7.45 -19.37 -7.39
CA TYR A 59 -6.47 -18.65 -8.19
C TYR A 59 -5.43 -19.58 -8.84
N LEU A 60 -4.89 -20.52 -8.07
CA LEU A 60 -3.90 -21.49 -8.56
C LEU A 60 -4.50 -22.46 -9.58
N ALA A 61 -5.75 -22.88 -9.39
CA ALA A 61 -6.48 -23.71 -10.34
C ALA A 61 -6.73 -23.00 -11.67
N ALA A 62 -6.98 -21.69 -11.64
CA ALA A 62 -7.14 -20.87 -12.84
C ALA A 62 -5.85 -20.78 -13.67
N GLU A 63 -4.68 -20.82 -13.03
CA GLU A 63 -3.40 -20.82 -13.74
C GLU A 63 -3.00 -22.23 -14.25
N SER A 64 -3.17 -23.28 -13.43
CA SER A 64 -2.97 -24.67 -13.84
C SER A 64 -3.53 -25.66 -12.83
N ASN A 65 -4.18 -26.72 -13.32
CA ASN A 65 -4.70 -27.80 -12.48
C ASN A 65 -3.59 -28.53 -11.69
N GLU A 66 -2.39 -28.67 -12.25
CA GLU A 66 -1.26 -29.28 -11.53
C GLU A 66 -0.78 -28.42 -10.36
N LYS A 67 -0.84 -27.09 -10.48
CA LYS A 67 -0.46 -26.17 -9.40
C LYS A 67 -1.46 -26.22 -8.26
N PHE A 68 -2.75 -26.37 -8.59
CA PHE A 68 -3.81 -26.58 -7.60
C PHE A 68 -3.53 -27.81 -6.74
N TRP A 69 -3.33 -28.99 -7.34
CA TRP A 69 -3.10 -30.21 -6.56
C TRP A 69 -1.84 -30.13 -5.71
N LYS A 70 -0.74 -29.59 -6.26
CA LYS A 70 0.50 -29.37 -5.48
C LYS A 70 0.30 -28.44 -4.29
N PHE A 71 -0.55 -27.42 -4.44
CA PHE A 71 -0.88 -26.51 -3.35
C PHE A 71 -1.73 -27.18 -2.28
N VAL A 72 -2.77 -27.92 -2.68
CA VAL A 72 -3.63 -28.69 -1.75
C VAL A 72 -2.81 -29.67 -0.93
N ASP A 73 -1.92 -30.43 -1.57
CA ASP A 73 -1.04 -31.38 -0.89
C ASP A 73 -0.10 -30.68 0.12
N SER A 74 0.35 -29.46 -0.20
CA SER A 74 1.26 -28.69 0.67
C SER A 74 0.56 -28.09 1.89
N CYS A 75 -0.77 -27.94 1.84
CA CYS A 75 -1.57 -27.28 2.88
C CYS A 75 -2.43 -28.26 3.70
N GLN A 76 -2.62 -29.51 3.27
CA GLN A 76 -3.50 -30.51 3.89
C GLN A 76 -3.21 -30.78 5.38
N ASP A 77 -1.93 -30.75 5.79
CA ASP A 77 -1.52 -31.18 7.14
C ASP A 77 -1.40 -30.04 8.15
N LYS A 78 -1.92 -28.85 7.86
CA LYS A 78 -1.66 -27.65 8.68
C LYS A 78 -2.91 -27.06 9.28
N SER A 79 -2.97 -27.07 10.61
CA SER A 79 -3.88 -26.24 11.39
C SER A 79 -3.17 -24.96 11.82
N PHE A 80 -3.75 -23.81 11.52
CA PHE A 80 -3.25 -22.52 11.96
C PHE A 80 -4.08 -22.01 13.14
N SER A 81 -3.42 -21.43 14.15
CA SER A 81 -4.11 -20.80 15.29
C SER A 81 -4.46 -19.34 15.03
N HIS A 82 -3.78 -18.71 14.06
CA HIS A 82 -3.93 -17.29 13.74
C HIS A 82 -4.03 -17.10 12.23
N ASP A 83 -5.00 -16.29 11.80
CA ASP A 83 -5.28 -16.01 10.37
C ASP A 83 -4.06 -15.41 9.65
N LEU A 84 -3.26 -14.60 10.35
CA LEU A 84 -2.02 -14.03 9.80
C LEU A 84 -0.96 -15.09 9.48
N ASP A 85 -0.91 -16.17 10.27
CA ASP A 85 0.04 -17.25 10.05
C ASP A 85 -0.41 -18.13 8.89
N GLU A 86 -1.72 -18.37 8.77
CA GLU A 86 -2.32 -19.01 7.59
C GLU A 86 -2.03 -18.20 6.33
N TYR A 87 -2.26 -16.89 6.35
CA TYR A 87 -1.97 -15.97 5.24
C TYR A 87 -0.52 -16.02 4.78
N LYS A 88 0.42 -15.88 5.72
CA LYS A 88 1.86 -15.97 5.41
C LYS A 88 2.22 -17.34 4.85
N HIS A 89 1.60 -18.40 5.37
CA HIS A 89 1.86 -19.75 4.89
C HIS A 89 1.36 -19.94 3.45
N VAL A 90 0.13 -19.53 3.17
CA VAL A 90 -0.47 -19.57 1.84
C VAL A 90 0.38 -18.82 0.83
N LEU A 91 0.82 -17.59 1.14
CA LEU A 91 1.68 -16.82 0.24
C LEU A 91 3.04 -17.50 0.01
N LYS A 92 3.63 -18.08 1.05
CA LYS A 92 4.91 -18.79 0.92
C LYS A 92 4.78 -20.00 0.01
N THR A 93 3.73 -20.80 0.19
CA THR A 93 3.49 -22.02 -0.61
C THR A 93 3.12 -21.65 -2.05
N ALA A 94 2.23 -20.66 -2.24
CA ALA A 94 1.87 -20.17 -3.56
C ALA A 94 3.08 -19.58 -4.30
N GLY A 95 3.97 -18.87 -3.59
CA GLY A 95 5.21 -18.32 -4.16
C GLY A 95 6.22 -19.37 -4.62
N GLN A 96 6.11 -20.62 -4.19
CA GLN A 96 6.90 -21.74 -4.72
C GLN A 96 6.34 -22.29 -6.04
N LEU A 97 5.05 -22.06 -6.30
CA LEU A 97 4.31 -22.60 -7.46
C LEU A 97 4.06 -21.53 -8.54
N LEU A 98 4.06 -20.26 -8.15
CA LEU A 98 3.75 -19.10 -8.99
C LEU A 98 5.01 -18.33 -9.39
N ALA A 99 4.94 -17.64 -10.53
CA ALA A 99 5.91 -16.62 -10.87
C ALA A 99 5.74 -15.40 -9.93
N PRO A 100 6.78 -14.57 -9.73
CA PRO A 100 6.71 -13.39 -8.85
C PRO A 100 5.55 -12.44 -9.18
N ILE A 101 5.20 -12.31 -10.46
CA ILE A 101 4.07 -11.49 -10.90
C ILE A 101 2.71 -12.07 -10.48
N GLY A 102 2.53 -13.39 -10.58
CA GLY A 102 1.32 -14.08 -10.14
C GLY A 102 1.16 -14.04 -8.62
N LEU A 103 2.28 -14.12 -7.89
CA LEU A 103 2.27 -13.96 -6.43
C LEU A 103 1.82 -12.56 -6.00
N ASN A 104 2.28 -11.51 -6.67
CA ASN A 104 1.83 -10.14 -6.38
C ASN A 104 0.34 -9.95 -6.67
N PHE A 105 -0.17 -10.58 -7.74
CA PHE A 105 -1.59 -10.52 -8.06
C PHE A 105 -2.44 -11.27 -7.03
N LEU A 106 -2.00 -12.47 -6.62
CA LEU A 106 -2.63 -13.22 -5.54
C LEU A 106 -2.62 -12.41 -4.23
N GLN A 107 -1.49 -11.79 -3.88
CA GLN A 107 -1.41 -10.94 -2.71
C GLN A 107 -2.41 -9.77 -2.76
N PHE A 108 -2.61 -9.19 -3.94
CA PHE A 108 -3.59 -8.13 -4.15
C PHE A 108 -5.03 -8.63 -4.01
N SER A 109 -5.36 -9.80 -4.56
CA SER A 109 -6.72 -10.36 -4.46
C SER A 109 -7.07 -10.73 -3.01
N LEU A 110 -6.12 -11.29 -2.27
CA LEU A 110 -6.29 -11.69 -0.87
C LEU A 110 -6.26 -10.51 0.12
N GLN A 111 -6.10 -9.27 -0.35
CA GLN A 111 -6.08 -8.11 0.54
C GLN A 111 -7.41 -7.87 1.26
N ASN A 112 -8.51 -8.45 0.76
CA ASN A 112 -9.84 -8.38 1.37
C ASN A 112 -9.87 -8.97 2.80
N TYR A 113 -9.06 -10.00 3.08
CA TYR A 113 -8.98 -10.62 4.42
C TYR A 113 -8.36 -9.71 5.48
N PHE A 114 -7.67 -8.63 5.08
CA PHE A 114 -7.08 -7.67 6.03
C PHE A 114 -8.10 -6.66 6.58
N GLN A 115 -9.30 -6.54 5.98
CA GLN A 115 -10.34 -5.60 6.40
C GLN A 115 -11.29 -6.17 7.47
N GLU A 116 -11.43 -7.49 7.55
CA GLU A 116 -12.35 -8.19 8.46
C GLU A 116 -11.98 -8.02 9.96
N GLY A 117 -10.73 -7.67 10.27
CA GLY A 117 -10.26 -7.46 11.64
C GLY A 117 -10.48 -6.05 12.22
N PHE A 118 -11.12 -5.13 11.49
CA PHE A 118 -11.24 -3.72 11.90
C PHE A 118 -12.64 -3.31 12.41
N PHE A 119 -13.58 -4.25 12.49
CA PHE A 119 -14.96 -4.01 12.93
C PHE A 119 -15.34 -4.80 14.20
N HIS A 120 -14.42 -4.91 15.15
CA HIS A 120 -14.73 -5.33 16.52
C HIS A 120 -14.32 -4.25 17.54
#